data_AF-A0A3D4MEV5-F1
#
_entry.id   AF-A0A3D4MEV5-F1
#
_cell.length_a   1.000
_cell.length_b   1.000
_cell.length_c   1.000
_cell.angle_alpha   90.00
_cell.angle_beta   90.00
_cell.angle_gamma   90.00
#
_symmetry.space_group_name_H-M   'P 1'
#
loop_
_entity.id
_entity.type
_entity.pdbx_description
1 polymer ?
#
loop_
_entity_poly.entity_id
_entity_poly.type
_entity_poly.pdbx_seq_one_letter_code
_entity_poly.pdbx_strand_id
1 'polypeptide(L)'
;MKTDVENTEALSYLRHAACLLFSYIFGMTAGNFIFPFFFGFDETPTATRVIGMTLVTLILYAPLPLLALLFMPLLRKMFETHSFASCAVLYLLIPIAAWVTTKDATLAFYGAVLAAPCAFSHYCCLQTKLAAGRAYPKKLAAAFCVAAFSLALCAYPGGQWTRQAYYAHLLPPELRTEKPLYKIESIEGFGLGGKSAGFAVYPLPEEFALTLEKEGISALQNLTRASSRQALMGWIETPMGGNPNWTDPAQRHKERAKTAATPKIENYLNKPGIKSPITPPQEFADIANAALAARGNFYTYLGWGGGFVVVIPKERKIIYAYSG
;
A
#
# COMPACT_ATOMS: atom_id res chain seq x y z
N MET A 1 -19.94 -50.68 -21.27
CA MET A 1 -19.57 -50.79 -19.84
C MET A 1 -18.22 -50.16 -19.49
N LYS A 2 -17.16 -50.25 -20.32
CA LYS A 2 -15.91 -49.48 -20.11
C LYS A 2 -16.07 -47.96 -20.34
N THR A 3 -16.96 -47.57 -21.25
CA THR A 3 -17.26 -46.17 -21.61
C THR A 3 -17.98 -45.37 -20.52
N ASP A 4 -18.71 -46.02 -19.60
CA ASP A 4 -19.46 -45.30 -18.55
C ASP A 4 -18.58 -44.89 -17.36
N VAL A 5 -17.55 -45.68 -17.05
CA VAL A 5 -16.62 -45.40 -15.95
C VAL A 5 -15.70 -44.22 -16.29
N GLU A 6 -15.22 -44.16 -17.53
CA GLU A 6 -14.34 -43.08 -18.01
C GLU A 6 -15.06 -41.71 -18.04
N ASN A 7 -16.36 -41.72 -18.37
CA ASN A 7 -17.20 -40.51 -18.32
C ASN A 7 -17.42 -40.01 -16.88
N THR A 8 -17.52 -40.89 -15.89
CA THR A 8 -17.70 -40.47 -14.50
C THR A 8 -16.46 -39.81 -13.89
N GLU A 9 -15.25 -40.24 -14.27
CA GLU A 9 -14.01 -39.60 -13.81
C GLU A 9 -13.81 -38.21 -14.43
N ALA A 10 -14.06 -38.08 -15.74
CA ALA A 10 -13.99 -36.80 -16.44
C ALA A 10 -14.97 -35.77 -15.84
N LEU A 11 -16.21 -36.20 -15.52
CA LEU A 11 -17.21 -35.34 -14.88
C LEU A 11 -16.80 -34.91 -13.46
N SER A 12 -16.17 -35.80 -12.70
CA SER A 12 -15.65 -35.52 -11.36
C SER A 12 -14.54 -34.47 -11.41
N TYR A 13 -13.63 -34.58 -12.38
CA TYR A 13 -12.55 -33.61 -12.58
C TYR A 13 -13.09 -32.22 -12.94
N LEU A 14 -14.04 -32.16 -13.87
CA LEU A 14 -14.67 -30.91 -14.29
C LEU A 14 -15.34 -30.19 -13.10
N ARG A 15 -16.01 -30.95 -12.22
CA ARG A 15 -16.62 -30.44 -10.99
C ARG A 15 -15.61 -29.89 -9.99
N HIS A 16 -14.48 -30.56 -9.79
CA HIS A 16 -13.43 -30.07 -8.88
C HIS A 16 -12.74 -28.82 -9.44
N ALA A 17 -12.44 -28.80 -10.73
CA ALA A 17 -11.88 -27.63 -11.40
C ALA A 17 -12.84 -26.43 -11.32
N ALA A 18 -14.14 -26.65 -11.55
CA ALA A 18 -15.16 -25.61 -11.40
C ALA A 18 -15.26 -25.08 -9.95
N CYS A 19 -15.23 -25.96 -8.94
CA CYS A 19 -15.24 -25.53 -7.53
C CYS A 19 -14.01 -24.70 -7.15
N LEU A 20 -12.82 -25.10 -7.62
CA LEU A 20 -11.57 -24.36 -7.39
C LEU A 20 -11.62 -22.98 -8.04
N LEU A 21 -12.07 -22.92 -9.30
CA LEU A 21 -12.22 -21.66 -10.03
C LEU A 21 -13.23 -20.74 -9.35
N PHE A 22 -14.39 -21.27 -8.94
CA PHE A 22 -15.42 -20.49 -8.28
C PHE A 22 -14.98 -19.98 -6.90
N SER A 23 -14.29 -20.82 -6.13
CA SER A 23 -13.73 -20.44 -4.83
C SER A 23 -12.66 -19.36 -4.96
N TYR A 24 -11.83 -19.47 -5.99
CA TYR A 24 -10.82 -18.46 -6.32
C TYR A 24 -11.47 -17.13 -6.69
N ILE A 25 -12.42 -17.13 -7.64
CA ILE A 25 -13.15 -15.91 -8.04
C ILE A 25 -13.86 -15.28 -6.84
N PHE A 26 -14.55 -16.09 -6.03
CA PHE A 26 -15.25 -15.61 -4.85
C PHE A 26 -14.30 -15.03 -3.80
N GLY A 27 -13.20 -15.71 -3.50
CA GLY A 27 -12.17 -15.23 -2.59
C GLY A 27 -11.57 -13.90 -3.03
N MET A 28 -11.29 -13.75 -4.33
CA MET A 28 -10.80 -12.51 -4.93
C MET A 28 -11.82 -11.38 -4.83
N THR A 29 -13.09 -11.67 -5.11
CA THR A 29 -14.19 -10.70 -5.04
C THR A 29 -14.40 -10.23 -3.60
N ALA A 30 -14.47 -11.18 -2.65
CA ALA A 30 -14.64 -10.88 -1.23
C ALA A 30 -13.43 -10.14 -0.67
N GLY A 31 -12.21 -10.55 -1.03
CA GLY A 31 -10.97 -9.86 -0.66
C GLY A 31 -10.99 -8.41 -1.14
N ASN A 32 -11.32 -8.16 -2.41
CA ASN A 32 -11.41 -6.82 -2.96
C ASN A 32 -12.54 -5.96 -2.36
N PHE A 33 -13.60 -6.59 -1.87
CA PHE A 33 -14.69 -5.90 -1.16
C PHE A 33 -14.30 -5.48 0.25
N ILE A 34 -13.61 -6.37 0.99
CA ILE A 34 -13.26 -6.15 2.40
C ILE A 34 -11.98 -5.30 2.51
N PHE A 35 -11.10 -5.35 1.49
CA PHE A 35 -9.83 -4.64 1.49
C PHE A 35 -9.91 -3.16 1.86
N PRO A 36 -10.82 -2.34 1.30
CA PRO A 36 -10.86 -0.91 1.58
C PRO A 36 -11.08 -0.58 3.07
N PHE A 37 -11.86 -1.42 3.76
CA PHE A 37 -12.17 -1.26 5.18
C PHE A 37 -10.95 -1.48 6.08
N PHE A 38 -10.04 -2.40 5.72
CA PHE A 38 -8.83 -2.64 6.52
C PHE A 38 -7.80 -1.53 6.37
N PHE A 39 -7.75 -0.87 5.21
CA PHE A 39 -6.75 0.15 4.90
C PHE A 39 -7.22 1.57 5.18
N GLY A 40 -8.39 1.73 5.81
CA GLY A 40 -8.91 3.04 6.18
C GLY A 40 -9.26 3.92 4.98
N PHE A 41 -9.67 3.30 3.87
CA PHE A 41 -10.25 4.07 2.78
C PHE A 41 -11.66 4.51 3.19
N ASP A 42 -11.89 5.81 3.31
CA ASP A 42 -13.18 6.39 3.72
C ASP A 42 -14.30 6.16 2.69
N GLU A 43 -13.96 5.71 1.48
CA GLU A 43 -14.93 5.40 0.43
C GLU A 43 -15.41 3.95 0.50
N THR A 44 -16.72 3.76 0.68
CA THR A 44 -17.35 2.46 0.44
C THR A 44 -17.11 2.03 -1.02
N PRO A 45 -16.50 0.86 -1.27
CA PRO A 45 -16.19 0.45 -2.63
C PRO A 45 -17.48 0.20 -3.42
N THR A 46 -17.64 0.90 -4.55
CA THR A 46 -18.78 0.67 -5.44
C THR A 46 -18.67 -0.72 -6.09
N ALA A 47 -19.81 -1.36 -6.40
CA ALA A 47 -19.82 -2.66 -7.04
C ALA A 47 -18.99 -2.69 -8.34
N THR A 48 -19.05 -1.62 -9.13
CA THR A 48 -18.24 -1.46 -10.35
C THR A 48 -16.74 -1.45 -10.06
N ARG A 49 -16.31 -0.82 -8.97
CA ARG A 49 -14.90 -0.79 -8.54
C ARG A 49 -14.45 -2.16 -8.07
N VAL A 50 -15.27 -2.88 -7.30
CA VAL A 50 -14.98 -4.25 -6.83
C VAL A 50 -14.88 -5.22 -8.00
N ILE A 51 -15.79 -5.14 -8.97
CA ILE A 51 -15.77 -5.98 -10.18
C ILE A 51 -14.54 -5.65 -11.04
N GLY A 52 -14.26 -4.36 -11.26
CA GLY A 52 -13.07 -3.92 -12.01
C GLY A 52 -11.78 -4.39 -11.36
N MET A 53 -11.67 -4.26 -10.03
CA MET A 53 -10.53 -4.79 -9.27
C MET A 53 -10.42 -6.30 -9.42
N THR A 54 -11.52 -7.04 -9.24
CA THR A 54 -11.54 -8.49 -9.37
C THR A 54 -11.09 -8.96 -10.74
N LEU A 55 -11.49 -8.26 -11.81
CA LEU A 55 -11.03 -8.52 -13.17
C LEU A 55 -9.53 -8.26 -13.34
N VAL A 56 -9.03 -7.11 -12.86
CA VAL A 56 -7.59 -6.78 -12.93
C VAL A 56 -6.76 -7.78 -12.14
N THR A 57 -7.20 -8.16 -10.94
CA THR A 57 -6.53 -9.17 -10.13
C THR A 57 -6.63 -10.56 -10.78
N LEU A 58 -7.76 -10.92 -11.39
CA LEU A 58 -7.89 -12.15 -12.17
C LEU A 58 -6.93 -12.17 -13.36
N ILE A 59 -6.71 -11.05 -14.05
CA ILE A 59 -5.78 -10.95 -15.18
C ILE A 59 -4.33 -11.00 -14.72
N LEU A 60 -3.95 -10.19 -13.73
CA LEU A 60 -2.58 -10.13 -13.21
C LEU A 60 -2.15 -11.46 -12.56
N TYR A 61 -3.10 -12.14 -11.92
CA TYR A 61 -2.86 -13.41 -11.27
C TYR A 61 -3.42 -14.59 -12.08
N ALA A 62 -3.86 -14.40 -13.33
CA ALA A 62 -4.25 -15.48 -14.26
C ALA A 62 -3.16 -16.55 -14.45
N PRO A 63 -1.85 -16.21 -14.38
CA PRO A 63 -0.80 -17.21 -14.46
C PRO A 63 -0.82 -18.20 -13.29
N LEU A 64 -1.38 -17.85 -12.11
CA LEU A 64 -1.41 -18.74 -10.95
C LEU A 64 -2.37 -19.93 -11.10
N PRO A 65 -3.63 -19.75 -11.53
CA PRO A 65 -4.50 -20.86 -11.92
C PRO A 65 -3.92 -21.69 -13.06
N LEU A 66 -3.29 -21.07 -14.06
CA LEU A 66 -2.63 -21.78 -15.16
C LEU A 66 -1.39 -22.56 -14.69
N LEU A 67 -0.58 -22.01 -13.78
CA LEU A 67 0.49 -22.73 -13.09
C LEU A 67 -0.09 -23.89 -12.28
N ALA A 68 -1.15 -23.66 -11.51
CA ALA A 68 -1.80 -24.72 -10.73
C ALA A 68 -2.33 -25.85 -11.62
N LEU A 69 -2.81 -25.53 -12.83
CA LEU A 69 -3.19 -26.50 -13.86
C LEU A 69 -1.97 -27.23 -14.46
N LEU A 70 -0.83 -26.56 -14.64
CA LEU A 70 0.42 -27.21 -15.07
C LEU A 70 0.96 -28.17 -13.99
N PHE A 71 0.76 -27.83 -12.72
CA PHE A 71 1.11 -28.70 -11.59
C PHE A 71 0.03 -29.73 -11.27
N MET A 72 -1.16 -29.71 -11.91
CA MET A 72 -2.25 -30.66 -11.63
C MET A 72 -1.86 -32.13 -11.71
N PRO A 73 -1.02 -32.63 -12.65
CA PRO A 73 -0.60 -34.03 -12.66
C PRO A 73 0.27 -34.40 -11.44
N LEU A 74 1.11 -33.46 -10.99
CA LEU A 74 1.98 -33.57 -9.83
C LEU A 74 1.16 -33.48 -8.53
N LEU A 75 0.22 -32.55 -8.50
CA LEU A 75 -0.78 -32.39 -7.46
C LEU A 75 -1.72 -33.59 -7.40
N ARG A 76 -2.11 -34.20 -8.54
CA ARG A 76 -2.95 -35.40 -8.62
C ARG A 76 -2.28 -36.58 -7.91
N LYS A 77 -0.99 -36.80 -8.16
CA LYS A 77 -0.21 -37.83 -7.47
C LYS A 77 -0.12 -37.57 -5.96
N MET A 78 -0.06 -36.30 -5.54
CA MET A 78 -0.13 -35.90 -4.13
C MET A 78 -1.54 -35.98 -3.53
N PHE A 79 -2.60 -35.72 -4.30
CA PHE A 79 -4.00 -35.75 -3.86
C PHE A 79 -4.56 -37.17 -3.79
N GLU A 80 -4.07 -38.08 -4.64
CA GLU A 80 -4.38 -39.51 -4.60
C GLU A 80 -3.72 -40.20 -3.39
N THR A 81 -2.62 -39.64 -2.85
CA THR A 81 -1.88 -40.22 -1.72
C THR A 81 -2.05 -39.49 -0.39
N HIS A 82 -2.34 -38.18 -0.36
CA HIS A 82 -2.47 -37.40 0.87
C HIS A 82 -3.57 -36.32 0.89
N SER A 83 -4.15 -36.19 2.08
CA SER A 83 -5.24 -35.29 2.51
C SER A 83 -4.99 -33.80 2.32
N PHE A 84 -6.04 -32.99 2.52
CA PHE A 84 -6.15 -31.54 2.79
C PHE A 84 -4.86 -30.72 3.07
N ALA A 85 -3.85 -31.30 3.71
CA ALA A 85 -2.52 -30.73 3.90
C ALA A 85 -1.87 -30.19 2.62
N SER A 86 -2.05 -30.84 1.46
CA SER A 86 -1.46 -30.41 0.18
C SER A 86 -2.09 -29.11 -0.36
N CYS A 87 -3.41 -28.92 -0.22
CA CYS A 87 -4.07 -27.63 -0.50
C CYS A 87 -3.60 -26.54 0.47
N ALA A 88 -3.53 -26.86 1.77
CA ALA A 88 -3.12 -25.93 2.81
C ALA A 88 -1.70 -25.39 2.59
N VAL A 89 -0.76 -26.26 2.21
CA VAL A 89 0.61 -25.87 1.86
C VAL A 89 0.62 -24.91 0.66
N LEU A 90 -0.18 -25.18 -0.38
CA LEU A 90 -0.26 -24.30 -1.55
C LEU A 90 -0.73 -22.89 -1.18
N TYR A 91 -1.76 -22.78 -0.32
CA TYR A 91 -2.28 -21.49 0.14
C TYR A 91 -1.33 -20.72 1.06
N LEU A 92 -0.47 -21.42 1.82
CA LEU A 92 0.58 -20.77 2.62
C LEU A 92 1.77 -20.34 1.78
N LEU A 93 2.07 -21.05 0.70
CA LEU A 93 3.17 -20.71 -0.21
C LEU A 93 2.89 -19.46 -1.05
N ILE A 94 1.63 -19.13 -1.34
CA ILE A 94 1.26 -17.93 -2.11
C ILE A 94 1.71 -16.62 -1.41
N PRO A 95 1.34 -16.33 -0.14
CA PRO A 95 1.81 -15.13 0.55
C PRO A 95 3.32 -15.13 0.79
N ILE A 96 3.93 -16.30 1.00
CA ILE A 96 5.39 -16.42 1.15
C ILE A 96 6.10 -16.09 -0.17
N ALA A 97 5.64 -16.66 -1.29
CA ALA A 97 6.19 -16.38 -2.62
C ALA A 97 5.99 -14.90 -3.00
N ALA A 98 4.80 -14.35 -2.72
CA ALA A 98 4.52 -12.92 -2.92
C ALA A 98 5.47 -12.03 -2.09
N TRP A 99 5.70 -12.35 -0.82
CA TRP A 99 6.67 -11.64 0.03
C TRP A 99 8.11 -11.77 -0.47
N VAL A 100 8.56 -12.98 -0.81
CA VAL A 100 9.93 -13.24 -1.27
C VAL A 100 10.21 -12.47 -2.56
N THR A 101 9.25 -12.43 -3.48
CA THR A 101 9.41 -11.79 -4.80
C THR A 101 9.29 -10.28 -4.75
N THR A 102 8.36 -9.74 -3.97
CA THR A 102 8.06 -8.30 -4.00
C THR A 102 8.65 -7.51 -2.84
N LYS A 103 8.99 -8.18 -1.73
CA LYS A 103 9.32 -7.56 -0.44
C LYS A 103 8.21 -6.59 0.06
N ASP A 104 6.99 -6.73 -0.45
CA ASP A 104 5.85 -5.88 -0.12
C ASP A 104 4.93 -6.62 0.87
N ALA A 105 4.80 -6.06 2.07
CA ALA A 105 3.95 -6.59 3.14
C ALA A 105 2.48 -6.60 2.74
N THR A 106 2.09 -5.67 1.86
CA THR A 106 0.72 -5.53 1.37
C THR A 106 0.33 -6.75 0.54
N LEU A 107 1.22 -7.20 -0.36
CA LEU A 107 1.00 -8.39 -1.19
C LEU A 107 0.94 -9.68 -0.35
N ALA A 108 1.76 -9.77 0.71
CA ALA A 108 1.70 -10.88 1.64
C ALA A 108 0.36 -10.89 2.42
N PHE A 109 -0.11 -9.72 2.86
CA PHE A 109 -1.42 -9.55 3.47
C PHE A 109 -2.54 -9.96 2.51
N TYR A 110 -2.49 -9.53 1.24
CA TYR A 110 -3.44 -9.96 0.21
C TYR A 110 -3.47 -11.48 0.05
N GLY A 111 -2.30 -12.12 -0.06
CA GLY A 111 -2.21 -13.58 -0.16
C GLY A 111 -2.86 -14.28 1.04
N ALA A 112 -2.67 -13.75 2.26
CA ALA A 112 -3.27 -14.29 3.48
C ALA A 112 -4.79 -14.06 3.55
N VAL A 113 -5.26 -12.86 3.19
CA VAL A 113 -6.69 -12.52 3.16
C VAL A 113 -7.42 -13.35 2.11
N LEU A 114 -6.82 -13.60 0.94
CA LEU A 114 -7.40 -14.43 -0.12
C LEU A 114 -7.38 -15.92 0.22
N ALA A 115 -6.37 -16.37 0.99
CA ALA A 115 -6.29 -17.74 1.46
C ALA A 115 -7.42 -18.10 2.43
N ALA A 116 -7.93 -17.14 3.23
CA ALA A 116 -8.96 -17.41 4.23
C ALA A 116 -10.34 -17.80 3.65
N PRO A 117 -10.94 -17.11 2.67
CA PRO A 117 -12.16 -17.55 1.98
C PRO A 117 -11.97 -18.86 1.22
N CYS A 118 -10.80 -19.06 0.61
CA CYS A 118 -10.50 -20.31 -0.09
C CYS A 118 -10.39 -21.49 0.88
N ALA A 119 -9.77 -21.27 2.05
CA ALA A 119 -9.73 -22.22 3.15
C ALA A 119 -11.13 -22.57 3.66
N PHE A 120 -11.98 -21.54 3.81
CA PHE A 120 -13.35 -21.70 4.28
C PHE A 120 -14.23 -22.45 3.28
N SER A 121 -14.16 -22.10 1.99
CA SER A 121 -14.86 -22.82 0.92
C SER A 121 -14.44 -24.30 0.88
N HIS A 122 -13.14 -24.57 0.97
CA HIS A 122 -12.63 -25.94 1.08
C HIS A 122 -13.14 -26.65 2.33
N TYR A 123 -13.19 -25.97 3.48
CA TYR A 123 -13.74 -26.50 4.72
C TYR A 123 -15.23 -26.87 4.57
N CYS A 124 -16.04 -26.01 3.98
CA CYS A 124 -17.46 -26.27 3.72
C CYS A 124 -17.66 -27.48 2.77
N CYS A 125 -16.86 -27.57 1.72
CA CYS A 125 -16.86 -28.72 0.80
C CYS A 125 -16.38 -30.03 1.49
N LEU A 126 -15.49 -29.91 2.48
CA LEU A 126 -15.08 -31.02 3.32
C LEU A 126 -16.22 -31.50 4.22
N GLN A 127 -16.97 -30.56 4.81
CA GLN A 127 -18.10 -30.85 5.70
C GLN A 127 -19.22 -31.60 4.97
N THR A 128 -19.51 -31.27 3.71
CA THR A 128 -20.49 -32.01 2.89
C THR A 128 -20.01 -33.43 2.55
N LYS A 129 -18.70 -33.64 2.33
CA LYS A 129 -18.12 -34.99 2.16
C LYS A 129 -18.08 -35.80 3.46
N LEU A 130 -17.89 -35.15 4.61
CA LEU A 130 -18.01 -35.75 5.94
C LEU A 130 -19.44 -36.22 6.25
N ALA A 131 -20.44 -35.41 5.88
CA ALA A 131 -21.85 -35.79 5.98
C ALA A 131 -22.20 -37.03 5.14
N ALA A 132 -21.43 -37.30 4.09
CA ALA A 132 -21.53 -38.51 3.27
C ALA A 132 -20.75 -39.73 3.84
N GLY A 133 -20.37 -39.71 5.12
CA GLY A 133 -19.83 -40.88 5.85
C GLY A 133 -18.33 -41.12 5.73
N ARG A 134 -17.55 -40.20 5.13
CA ARG A 134 -16.08 -40.32 5.08
C ARG A 134 -15.45 -39.70 6.32
N ALA A 135 -14.64 -40.46 7.05
CA ALA A 135 -13.90 -39.94 8.19
C ALA A 135 -12.82 -38.94 7.73
N TYR A 136 -12.96 -37.69 8.16
CA TYR A 136 -11.97 -36.64 7.91
C TYR A 136 -11.50 -36.04 9.24
N PRO A 137 -10.20 -35.76 9.41
CA PRO A 137 -9.68 -35.17 10.64
C PRO A 137 -10.12 -33.69 10.77
N LYS A 138 -11.27 -33.45 11.42
CA LYS A 138 -11.80 -32.10 11.74
C LYS A 138 -10.76 -31.17 12.37
N LYS A 139 -9.80 -31.73 13.10
CA LYS A 139 -8.70 -31.00 13.76
C LYS A 139 -7.76 -30.29 12.77
N LEU A 140 -7.45 -30.90 11.62
CA LEU A 140 -6.53 -30.32 10.63
C LEU A 140 -7.14 -29.12 9.92
N ALA A 141 -8.44 -29.18 9.60
CA ALA A 141 -9.10 -28.10 8.89
C ALA A 141 -9.31 -26.86 9.79
N ALA A 142 -9.66 -27.08 11.06
CA ALA A 142 -9.68 -26.00 12.05
C ALA A 142 -8.29 -25.38 12.26
N ALA A 143 -7.24 -26.20 12.37
CA ALA A 143 -5.86 -25.71 12.51
C ALA A 143 -5.43 -24.83 11.32
N PHE A 144 -5.83 -25.19 10.10
CA PHE A 144 -5.53 -24.39 8.91
C PHE A 144 -6.27 -23.05 8.88
N CYS A 145 -7.56 -23.02 9.20
CA CYS A 145 -8.31 -21.76 9.30
C CYS A 145 -7.72 -20.83 10.37
N VAL A 146 -7.33 -21.38 11.52
CA VAL A 146 -6.64 -20.63 12.58
C VAL A 146 -5.30 -20.10 12.08
N ALA A 147 -4.49 -20.91 11.39
CA ALA A 147 -3.21 -20.48 10.85
C ALA A 147 -3.35 -19.36 9.80
N ALA A 148 -4.30 -19.46 8.88
CA ALA A 148 -4.57 -18.44 7.86
C ALA A 148 -5.05 -17.12 8.49
N PHE A 149 -5.94 -17.21 9.47
CA PHE A 149 -6.42 -16.04 10.20
C PHE A 149 -5.31 -15.37 11.03
N SER A 150 -4.48 -16.16 11.72
CA SER A 150 -3.31 -15.64 12.44
C SER A 150 -2.31 -14.97 11.49
N LEU A 151 -2.09 -15.52 10.29
CA LEU A 151 -1.24 -14.90 9.27
C LEU A 151 -1.81 -13.55 8.80
N ALA A 152 -3.11 -13.47 8.56
CA ALA A 152 -3.77 -12.21 8.19
C ALA A 152 -3.67 -11.18 9.33
N LEU A 153 -3.90 -11.61 10.59
CA LEU A 153 -3.76 -10.76 11.77
C LEU A 153 -2.33 -10.25 11.99
N CYS A 154 -1.30 -11.04 11.68
CA CYS A 154 0.09 -10.63 11.79
C CYS A 154 0.55 -9.73 10.63
N ALA A 155 0.01 -9.94 9.43
CA ALA A 155 0.40 -9.19 8.24
C ALA A 155 -0.09 -7.73 8.26
N TYR A 156 -1.22 -7.44 8.92
CA TYR A 156 -1.72 -6.06 9.09
C TYR A 156 -0.77 -5.14 9.90
N PRO A 157 -0.43 -5.45 11.16
CA PRO A 157 0.52 -4.64 11.93
C PRO A 157 1.91 -4.64 11.31
N GLY A 158 2.33 -5.74 10.66
CA GLY A 158 3.55 -5.77 9.86
C GLY A 158 3.53 -4.75 8.71
N GLY A 159 2.42 -4.67 7.98
CA GLY A 159 2.22 -3.66 6.93
C GLY A 159 2.26 -2.22 7.48
N GLN A 160 1.60 -1.96 8.61
CA GLN A 160 1.63 -0.64 9.25
C GLN A 160 3.04 -0.27 9.74
N TRP A 161 3.76 -1.23 10.33
CA TRP A 161 5.14 -1.01 10.80
C TRP A 161 6.10 -0.74 9.63
N THR A 162 6.03 -1.52 8.55
CA THR A 162 6.85 -1.27 7.35
C THR A 162 6.55 0.09 6.71
N ARG A 163 5.28 0.52 6.71
CA ARG A 163 4.91 1.88 6.30
C ARG A 163 5.53 2.94 7.20
N GLN A 164 5.41 2.82 8.52
CA GLN A 164 6.04 3.77 9.45
C GLN A 164 7.56 3.84 9.26
N ALA A 165 8.21 2.69 9.11
CA ALA A 165 9.64 2.61 8.82
C ALA A 165 9.98 3.28 7.49
N TYR A 166 9.14 3.13 6.45
CA TYR A 166 9.32 3.83 5.18
C TYR A 166 9.31 5.35 5.35
N TYR A 167 8.36 5.92 6.10
CA TYR A 167 8.32 7.37 6.36
C TYR A 167 9.51 7.87 7.16
N ALA A 168 10.01 7.07 8.10
CA ALA A 168 11.25 7.39 8.84
C ALA A 168 12.49 7.47 7.92
N HIS A 169 12.44 6.89 6.71
CA HIS A 169 13.50 6.98 5.71
C HIS A 169 13.32 8.15 4.71
N LEU A 170 12.23 8.90 4.78
CA LEU A 170 11.98 10.04 3.88
C LEU A 170 12.67 11.32 4.36
N LEU A 171 13.10 11.37 5.61
CA LEU A 171 13.91 12.43 6.18
C LEU A 171 15.36 11.95 6.43
N PRO A 172 16.36 12.84 6.27
CA PRO A 172 17.72 12.58 6.71
C PRO A 172 17.77 12.08 8.16
N PRO A 173 18.65 11.11 8.49
CA PRO A 173 18.88 10.64 9.85
C PRO A 173 19.00 11.72 10.91
N GLU A 174 19.64 12.82 10.56
CA GLU A 174 19.93 13.98 11.41
C GLU A 174 18.66 14.80 11.71
N LEU A 175 17.66 14.69 10.84
CA LEU A 175 16.33 15.27 10.99
C LEU A 175 15.31 14.24 11.50
N ARG A 176 15.73 12.98 11.74
CA ARG A 176 14.79 11.92 12.11
C ARG A 176 14.17 12.22 13.45
N THR A 177 12.86 12.07 13.45
CA THR A 177 12.05 11.99 14.65
C THR A 177 11.32 10.67 14.65
N GLU A 178 11.09 10.13 15.83
CA GLU A 178 10.53 8.78 15.99
C GLU A 178 9.10 8.69 15.45
N LYS A 179 8.35 9.80 15.46
CA LYS A 179 6.95 9.81 15.05
C LYS A 179 6.52 11.19 14.53
N PRO A 180 5.72 11.25 13.44
CA PRO A 180 5.08 12.50 13.03
C PRO A 180 4.06 12.97 14.07
N LEU A 181 3.97 14.29 14.26
CA LEU A 181 2.92 14.96 15.03
C LEU A 181 1.57 14.84 14.33
N TYR A 182 1.59 14.97 13.00
CA TYR A 182 0.40 14.90 12.16
C TYR A 182 0.75 14.22 10.84
N LYS A 183 -0.21 13.47 10.29
CA LYS A 183 -0.07 12.82 9.00
C LYS A 183 -1.43 12.64 8.33
N ILE A 184 -1.50 12.96 7.05
CA ILE A 184 -2.63 12.66 6.16
C ILE A 184 -2.09 12.22 4.80
N GLU A 185 -2.74 11.22 4.21
CA GLU A 185 -2.37 10.69 2.90
C GLU A 185 -3.61 10.33 2.10
N SER A 186 -3.49 10.52 0.80
CA SER A 186 -4.48 10.11 -0.19
C SER A 186 -3.77 9.22 -1.18
N ILE A 187 -4.27 8.00 -1.34
CA ILE A 187 -3.72 7.02 -2.27
C ILE A 187 -4.79 6.74 -3.33
N GLU A 188 -4.51 7.12 -4.56
CA GLU A 188 -5.38 6.92 -5.71
C GLU A 188 -4.84 5.80 -6.60
N GLY A 189 -5.59 4.69 -6.66
CA GLY A 189 -5.23 3.53 -7.46
C GLY A 189 -4.55 2.43 -6.64
N PHE A 190 -4.33 1.27 -7.28
CA PHE A 190 -3.76 0.09 -6.66
C PHE A 190 -2.39 -0.24 -7.28
N GLY A 191 -1.37 -0.46 -6.45
CA GLY A 191 -0.05 -0.93 -6.85
C GLY A 191 0.99 0.17 -7.12
N LEU A 192 2.14 -0.23 -7.68
CA LEU A 192 3.37 0.56 -7.90
C LEU A 192 3.24 1.76 -8.89
N GLY A 193 2.02 2.16 -9.26
CA GLY A 193 1.74 3.29 -10.14
C GLY A 193 0.49 4.09 -9.74
N GLY A 194 -0.02 3.89 -8.53
CA GLY A 194 -1.07 4.74 -7.97
C GLY A 194 -0.53 6.14 -7.73
N LYS A 195 -1.34 7.16 -8.02
CA LYS A 195 -1.02 8.54 -7.66
C LYS A 195 -1.17 8.66 -6.15
N SER A 196 -0.20 9.30 -5.51
CA SER A 196 -0.25 9.47 -4.07
C SER A 196 0.07 10.91 -3.71
N ALA A 197 -0.68 11.43 -2.76
CA ALA A 197 -0.36 12.68 -2.12
C ALA A 197 -0.27 12.42 -0.63
N GLY A 198 0.55 13.21 0.05
CA GLY A 198 0.66 13.12 1.48
C GLY A 198 1.27 14.36 2.09
N PHE A 199 0.91 14.57 3.35
CA PHE A 199 1.37 15.66 4.17
C PHE A 199 1.64 15.12 5.56
N ALA A 200 2.84 15.37 6.07
CA ALA A 200 3.25 14.95 7.40
C ALA A 200 4.03 16.08 8.08
N VAL A 201 3.79 16.24 9.38
CA VAL A 201 4.49 17.20 10.23
C VAL A 201 5.26 16.42 11.26
N TYR A 202 6.54 16.72 11.38
CA TYR A 202 7.45 16.11 12.33
C TYR A 202 7.95 17.18 13.30
N PRO A 203 8.26 16.82 14.55
CA PRO A 203 9.02 17.71 15.39
C PRO A 203 10.42 17.94 14.78
N LEU A 204 11.02 19.08 15.06
CA LEU A 204 12.43 19.34 14.81
C LEU A 204 13.14 19.26 16.17
N PRO A 205 14.18 18.43 16.34
CA PRO A 205 14.94 18.39 17.59
C PRO A 205 15.44 19.79 17.97
N GLU A 206 15.26 20.17 19.24
CA GLU A 206 15.59 21.50 19.75
C GLU A 206 17.05 21.89 19.45
N GLU A 207 17.98 20.97 19.67
CA GLU A 207 19.40 21.16 19.42
C GLU A 207 19.69 21.49 17.94
N PHE A 208 19.01 20.79 17.01
CA PHE A 208 19.17 21.02 15.58
C PHE A 208 18.50 22.32 15.14
N ALA A 209 17.35 22.67 15.73
CA ALA A 209 16.69 23.94 15.48
C ALA A 209 17.57 25.14 15.88
N LEU A 210 18.20 25.09 17.06
CA LEU A 210 19.14 26.12 17.52
C LEU A 210 20.36 26.21 16.61
N THR A 211 20.85 25.06 16.11
CA THR A 211 21.95 25.02 15.15
C THR A 211 21.56 25.73 13.85
N LEU A 212 20.36 25.48 13.32
CA LEU A 212 19.85 26.16 12.13
C LEU A 212 19.62 27.66 12.34
N GLU A 213 19.19 28.09 13.52
CA GLU A 213 19.03 29.52 13.83
C GLU A 213 20.38 30.24 13.86
N LYS A 214 21.44 29.55 14.28
CA LYS A 214 22.80 30.11 14.38
C LYS A 214 23.56 30.05 13.07
N GLU A 215 23.54 28.90 12.40
CA GLU A 215 24.39 28.59 11.23
C GLU A 215 23.64 28.72 9.90
N GLY A 216 22.31 28.84 9.94
CA GLY A 216 21.46 28.96 8.77
C GLY A 216 21.56 27.74 7.86
N ILE A 217 21.57 27.99 6.55
CA ILE A 217 21.56 26.94 5.53
C ILE A 217 22.81 26.05 5.54
N SER A 218 23.94 26.54 6.08
CA SER A 218 25.19 25.79 6.12
C SER A 218 25.09 24.49 6.92
N ALA A 219 24.27 24.47 7.99
CA ALA A 219 24.01 23.25 8.77
C ALA A 219 23.29 22.15 7.97
N LEU A 220 22.65 22.50 6.85
CA LEU A 220 21.93 21.57 5.97
C LEU A 220 22.76 21.12 4.76
N GLN A 221 23.85 21.80 4.42
CA GLN A 221 24.62 21.53 3.19
C GLN A 221 25.20 20.11 3.13
N ASN A 222 25.50 19.53 4.30
CA ASN A 222 26.00 18.15 4.40
C ASN A 222 24.87 17.10 4.29
N LEU A 223 23.61 17.51 4.46
CA LEU A 223 22.44 16.64 4.32
C LEU A 223 22.08 16.52 2.84
N THR A 224 22.78 15.63 2.14
CA THR A 224 22.59 15.39 0.70
C THR A 224 21.66 14.23 0.39
N ARG A 225 21.32 13.39 1.39
CA ARG A 225 20.51 12.19 1.23
C ARG A 225 19.56 12.00 2.42
N ALA A 226 18.31 11.63 2.12
CA ALA A 226 17.37 11.16 3.14
C ALA A 226 17.54 9.65 3.41
N SER A 227 17.87 8.89 2.37
CA SER A 227 18.17 7.46 2.44
C SER A 227 19.13 7.02 1.34
N SER A 228 19.50 5.74 1.33
CA SER A 228 20.31 5.15 0.26
C SER A 228 19.66 5.25 -1.13
N ARG A 229 18.34 5.44 -1.19
CA ARG A 229 17.56 5.54 -2.43
C ARG A 229 17.08 6.95 -2.75
N GLN A 230 17.18 7.88 -1.79
CA GLN A 230 16.54 9.18 -1.87
C GLN A 230 17.55 10.30 -1.67
N ALA A 231 17.93 10.95 -2.78
CA ALA A 231 18.79 12.14 -2.78
C ALA A 231 17.96 13.42 -2.57
N LEU A 232 18.58 14.39 -1.89
CA LEU A 232 18.05 15.74 -1.75
C LEU A 232 18.63 16.60 -2.88
N MET A 233 17.79 17.44 -3.50
CA MET A 233 18.19 18.27 -4.64
C MET A 233 18.98 19.53 -4.22
N GLY A 234 19.46 19.57 -2.99
CA GLY A 234 20.07 20.75 -2.38
C GLY A 234 19.06 21.57 -1.58
N TRP A 235 19.54 22.19 -0.52
CA TRP A 235 18.74 23.05 0.34
C TRP A 235 18.72 24.47 -0.19
N ILE A 236 17.59 25.14 -0.01
CA ILE A 236 17.36 26.52 -0.44
C ILE A 236 16.67 27.26 0.71
N GLU A 237 17.07 28.51 0.95
CA GLU A 237 16.40 29.37 1.93
C GLU A 237 15.11 29.95 1.33
N THR A 238 14.06 30.06 2.14
CA THR A 238 12.83 30.78 1.82
C THR A 238 13.06 32.31 1.83
N PRO A 239 12.24 33.14 1.17
CA PRO A 239 10.98 32.81 0.49
C PRO A 239 11.18 32.00 -0.78
N MET A 240 10.26 31.07 -1.04
CA MET A 240 10.26 30.31 -2.28
C MET A 240 9.90 31.23 -3.45
N GLY A 241 10.71 31.19 -4.53
CA GLY A 241 10.42 31.90 -5.76
C GLY A 241 9.17 31.36 -6.48
N GLY A 242 8.66 32.11 -7.46
CA GLY A 242 7.39 31.84 -8.18
C GLY A 242 7.38 30.57 -9.04
N ASN A 243 7.58 29.41 -8.44
CA ASN A 243 7.47 28.11 -9.10
C ASN A 243 6.00 27.85 -9.46
N PRO A 244 5.68 27.60 -10.75
CA PRO A 244 4.31 27.43 -11.22
C PRO A 244 3.57 26.23 -10.59
N ASN A 245 4.29 25.30 -9.95
CA ASN A 245 3.67 24.18 -9.22
C ASN A 245 3.08 24.58 -7.87
N TRP A 246 3.39 25.78 -7.37
CA TRP A 246 2.96 26.29 -6.07
C TRP A 246 1.94 27.43 -6.18
N THR A 247 1.79 27.96 -7.39
CA THR A 247 0.83 29.02 -7.70
C THR A 247 -0.48 28.43 -8.21
N ASP A 248 -1.58 29.15 -7.97
CA ASP A 248 -2.91 28.73 -8.38
C ASP A 248 -2.93 28.44 -9.90
N PRO A 249 -3.36 27.24 -10.34
CA PRO A 249 -3.53 26.93 -11.75
C PRO A 249 -4.34 27.99 -12.53
N ALA A 250 -5.34 28.61 -11.91
CA ALA A 250 -6.14 29.67 -12.51
C ALA A 250 -5.35 30.98 -12.71
N GLN A 251 -4.33 31.23 -11.88
CA GLN A 251 -3.44 32.37 -11.99
C GLN A 251 -2.27 32.14 -12.97
N ARG A 252 -1.90 30.89 -13.28
CA ARG A 252 -0.81 30.59 -14.24
C ARG A 252 -0.98 31.25 -15.60
N HIS A 253 -2.23 31.45 -16.04
CA HIS A 253 -2.53 32.08 -17.32
C HIS A 253 -2.79 33.60 -17.21
N LYS A 254 -3.10 34.11 -16.02
CA LYS A 254 -3.46 35.53 -15.80
C LYS A 254 -2.30 36.38 -15.27
N GLU A 255 -1.33 35.80 -14.58
CA GLU A 255 -0.30 36.53 -13.85
C GLU A 255 1.12 36.36 -14.42
N ARG A 256 1.28 36.63 -15.73
CA ARG A 256 2.54 37.24 -16.20
C ARG A 256 2.67 38.70 -15.77
N ALA A 257 1.66 39.26 -15.08
CA ALA A 257 1.61 40.64 -14.64
C ALA A 257 1.62 40.77 -13.09
N LYS A 258 2.78 41.18 -12.57
CA LYS A 258 2.98 42.16 -11.48
C LYS A 258 2.88 41.80 -10.00
N THR A 259 2.44 40.61 -9.57
CA THR A 259 2.60 40.19 -8.15
C THR A 259 3.07 38.75 -8.08
N ALA A 260 4.18 38.50 -7.36
CA ALA A 260 4.66 37.14 -7.12
C ALA A 260 3.60 36.40 -6.28
N ALA A 261 2.82 35.54 -6.94
CA ALA A 261 1.80 34.74 -6.25
C ALA A 261 2.45 33.94 -5.12
N THR A 262 1.95 34.13 -3.90
CA THR A 262 2.50 33.50 -2.71
C THR A 262 2.34 31.97 -2.82
N PRO A 263 3.41 31.19 -2.63
CA PRO A 263 3.33 29.73 -2.69
C PRO A 263 2.38 29.20 -1.62
N LYS A 264 1.49 28.27 -2.01
CA LYS A 264 0.58 27.58 -1.07
C LYS A 264 0.80 26.08 -1.08
N ILE A 265 0.85 25.47 0.10
CA ILE A 265 1.03 24.02 0.24
C ILE A 265 -0.10 23.21 -0.39
N GLU A 266 -1.34 23.72 -0.30
CA GLU A 266 -2.50 23.09 -0.89
C GLU A 266 -2.41 23.00 -2.42
N ASN A 267 -1.85 24.03 -3.08
CA ASN A 267 -1.66 24.01 -4.53
C ASN A 267 -0.66 22.93 -4.96
N TYR A 268 0.38 22.72 -4.13
CA TYR A 268 1.37 21.68 -4.37
C TYR A 268 0.80 20.27 -4.12
N LEU A 269 -0.01 20.10 -3.07
CA LEU A 269 -0.66 18.83 -2.75
C LEU A 269 -1.71 18.46 -3.79
N ASN A 270 -2.51 19.43 -4.25
CA ASN A 270 -3.69 19.24 -5.09
C ASN A 270 -3.42 19.62 -6.56
N LYS A 271 -2.36 19.06 -7.13
CA LYS A 271 -2.04 19.25 -8.56
C LYS A 271 -3.20 18.79 -9.45
N PRO A 272 -3.40 19.42 -10.62
CA PRO A 272 -4.40 18.99 -11.59
C PRO A 272 -4.30 17.48 -11.89
N GLY A 273 -5.43 16.78 -11.75
CA GLY A 273 -5.51 15.33 -12.00
C GLY A 273 -5.36 14.44 -10.75
N ILE A 274 -5.33 15.02 -9.55
CA ILE A 274 -5.59 14.35 -8.27
C ILE A 274 -7.11 14.42 -8.03
N LYS A 275 -7.74 13.26 -7.81
CA LYS A 275 -9.19 13.11 -7.59
C LYS A 275 -9.60 13.32 -6.13
N SER A 276 -8.71 12.99 -5.21
CA SER A 276 -8.94 12.98 -3.77
C SER A 276 -8.00 14.00 -3.14
N PRO A 277 -8.41 15.29 -3.10
CA PRO A 277 -7.57 16.37 -2.61
C PRO A 277 -7.24 16.18 -1.14
N ILE A 278 -6.03 16.60 -0.75
CA ILE A 278 -5.59 16.66 0.62
C ILE A 278 -5.73 18.10 1.11
N THR A 279 -6.47 18.25 2.20
CA THR A 279 -6.56 19.51 2.95
C THR A 279 -5.92 19.27 4.31
N PRO A 280 -4.68 19.74 4.53
CA PRO A 280 -4.08 19.73 5.86
C PRO A 280 -4.94 20.55 6.85
N PRO A 281 -4.88 20.27 8.16
CA PRO A 281 -5.50 21.11 9.17
C PRO A 281 -4.98 22.54 9.03
N GLN A 282 -5.88 23.51 9.19
CA GLN A 282 -5.60 24.92 8.93
C GLN A 282 -4.32 25.40 9.65
N GLU A 283 -4.12 24.97 10.90
CA GLU A 283 -2.93 25.31 11.68
C GLU A 283 -1.62 24.93 10.99
N PHE A 284 -1.55 23.73 10.38
CA PHE A 284 -0.33 23.25 9.72
C PHE A 284 -0.19 23.83 8.32
N ALA A 285 -1.31 24.08 7.64
CA ALA A 285 -1.31 24.79 6.36
C ALA A 285 -0.78 26.21 6.52
N ASP A 286 -1.22 26.94 7.55
CA ASP A 286 -0.79 28.30 7.84
C ASP A 286 0.70 28.35 8.20
N ILE A 287 1.18 27.42 9.04
CA ILE A 287 2.60 27.29 9.37
C ILE A 287 3.42 27.04 8.09
N ALA A 288 2.98 26.11 7.22
CA ALA A 288 3.67 25.82 5.97
C ALA A 288 3.73 27.04 5.06
N ASN A 289 2.59 27.68 4.82
CA ASN A 289 2.48 28.83 3.93
C ASN A 289 3.29 30.03 4.44
N ALA A 290 3.24 30.30 5.74
CA ALA A 290 4.06 31.33 6.38
C ALA A 290 5.56 31.03 6.23
N ALA A 291 5.97 29.77 6.45
CA ALA A 291 7.37 29.38 6.31
C ALA A 291 7.87 29.55 4.87
N LEU A 292 7.05 29.22 3.87
CA LEU A 292 7.38 29.38 2.45
C LEU A 292 7.50 30.85 2.03
N ALA A 293 6.81 31.76 2.72
CA ALA A 293 6.77 33.19 2.40
C ALA A 293 7.78 34.04 3.19
N ALA A 294 8.32 33.53 4.30
CA ALA A 294 9.22 34.27 5.19
C ALA A 294 10.66 33.72 5.11
N ARG A 295 11.67 34.57 5.34
CA ARG A 295 13.08 34.17 5.46
C ARG A 295 13.36 33.38 6.74
N GLY A 296 14.51 32.69 6.78
CA GLY A 296 14.95 31.92 7.93
C GLY A 296 14.34 30.51 8.03
N ASN A 297 13.68 30.04 6.97
CA ASN A 297 13.27 28.64 6.81
C ASN A 297 13.99 28.06 5.60
N PHE A 298 14.03 26.73 5.53
CA PHE A 298 14.82 26.04 4.51
C PHE A 298 13.98 24.95 3.87
N TYR A 299 14.08 24.79 2.57
CA TYR A 299 13.37 23.75 1.86
C TYR A 299 14.26 22.99 0.88
N THR A 300 13.84 21.79 0.53
CA THR A 300 14.48 20.99 -0.50
C THR A 300 13.45 20.11 -1.21
N TYR A 301 13.78 19.71 -2.43
CA TYR A 301 13.03 18.71 -3.17
C TYR A 301 13.72 17.35 -3.05
N LEU A 302 12.90 16.31 -3.01
CA LEU A 302 13.35 14.94 -3.14
C LEU A 302 13.56 14.63 -4.64
N GLY A 303 14.70 14.02 -4.97
CA GLY A 303 15.05 13.74 -6.37
C GLY A 303 14.11 12.76 -7.10
N TRP A 304 13.36 11.93 -6.37
CA TRP A 304 12.41 10.96 -6.92
C TRP A 304 11.09 10.97 -6.15
N GLY A 305 9.96 10.71 -6.82
CA GLY A 305 8.63 10.67 -6.20
C GLY A 305 8.03 12.05 -5.88
N GLY A 306 8.65 13.12 -6.37
CA GLY A 306 8.08 14.47 -6.32
C GLY A 306 7.91 15.04 -4.92
N GLY A 307 8.58 14.49 -3.90
CA GLY A 307 8.48 14.94 -2.51
C GLY A 307 9.20 16.26 -2.21
N PHE A 308 8.85 16.84 -1.08
CA PHE A 308 9.21 18.19 -0.67
C PHE A 308 9.35 18.23 0.85
N VAL A 309 10.39 18.89 1.34
CA VAL A 309 10.66 19.07 2.77
C VAL A 309 10.87 20.54 3.06
N VAL A 310 10.24 21.06 4.12
CA VAL A 310 10.53 22.36 4.73
C VAL A 310 10.95 22.16 6.17
N VAL A 311 12.04 22.78 6.57
CA VAL A 311 12.48 22.88 7.95
C VAL A 311 12.19 24.29 8.44
N ILE A 312 11.49 24.37 9.57
CA ILE A 312 10.98 25.61 10.16
C ILE A 312 11.57 25.73 11.57
N PRO A 313 12.79 26.30 11.71
CA PRO A 313 13.52 26.31 12.97
C PRO A 313 12.70 26.91 14.11
N LYS A 314 12.17 28.13 13.92
CA LYS A 314 11.41 28.87 14.95
C LYS A 314 10.20 28.12 15.51
N GLU A 315 9.55 27.33 14.65
CA GLU A 315 8.37 26.56 15.02
C GLU A 315 8.69 25.15 15.54
N ARG A 316 9.97 24.77 15.53
CA ARG A 316 10.46 23.42 15.86
C ARG A 316 9.73 22.33 15.07
N LYS A 317 9.52 22.58 13.77
CA LYS A 317 8.75 21.69 12.89
C LYS A 317 9.50 21.40 11.59
N ILE A 318 9.27 20.19 11.08
CA ILE A 318 9.62 19.79 9.72
C ILE A 318 8.31 19.41 9.03
N ILE A 319 8.10 19.95 7.84
CA ILE A 319 6.95 19.60 7.00
C ILE A 319 7.47 18.77 5.84
N TYR A 320 6.93 17.56 5.70
CA TYR A 320 7.11 16.73 4.54
C TYR A 320 5.81 16.68 3.74
N ALA A 321 5.91 16.93 2.44
CA ALA A 321 4.79 16.82 1.53
C ALA A 321 5.21 16.09 0.26
N TYR A 322 4.30 15.38 -0.38
CA TYR A 322 4.52 14.80 -1.70
C TYR A 322 3.23 14.81 -2.51
N SER A 323 3.39 14.86 -3.83
CA SER A 323 2.29 14.89 -4.79
C SER A 323 2.81 14.28 -6.10
N GLY A 324 2.55 12.97 -6.26
CA GLY A 324 3.08 12.08 -7.30
C GLY A 324 2.38 10.73 -7.30
#